data_AF-A0A1M6EX55-F1
#
_entry.id   AF-A0A1M6EX55-F1
#
_cell.length_a   1.000
_cell.length_b   1.000
_cell.length_c   1.000
_cell.angle_alpha   90.00
_cell.angle_beta   90.00
_cell.angle_gamma   90.00
#
_symmetry.space_group_name_H-M   'P 1'
#
loop_
_entity.id
_entity.type
_entity.pdbx_description
1 polymer ?
#
loop_
_entity_poly.entity_id
_entity_poly.type
_entity_poly.pdbx_seq_one_letter_code
_entity_poly.pdbx_strand_id
1 'polypeptide(L)'
;MLIDLDKYINRTIDFKINGKMVKVQELTPSLFKKVSEYEMTEDPKEIYSKQVDLVVEMLNRNTSSVSFTVEEIEKLPQSVVNKIYISIVSFTKEPLNDPN
;
A
#
# COMPACT_ATOMS: atom_id res chain seq x y z
N MET A 1 30.50 3.88 11.00
CA MET A 1 29.44 3.41 10.09
C MET A 1 28.21 4.27 10.37
N LEU A 2 27.67 4.93 9.35
CA LEU A 2 26.42 5.70 9.45
C LEU A 2 25.31 4.82 8.86
N ILE A 3 24.22 4.64 9.59
CA ILE A 3 23.01 4.01 9.06
C ILE A 3 22.07 5.14 8.65
N ASP A 4 21.91 5.32 7.34
CA ASP A 4 21.04 6.35 6.76
C ASP A 4 19.58 5.85 6.71
N LEU A 5 18.83 6.11 7.79
CA LEU A 5 17.44 5.69 7.91
C LEU A 5 16.48 6.56 7.08
N ASP A 6 16.91 7.72 6.60
CA ASP A 6 16.07 8.60 5.77
C ASP A 6 15.74 7.96 4.42
N LYS A 7 16.63 7.09 3.91
CA LYS A 7 16.36 6.25 2.73
C LYS A 7 15.16 5.32 2.91
N TYR A 8 14.90 4.84 4.13
CA TYR A 8 13.74 4.01 4.46
C TYR A 8 12.50 4.87 4.66
N ILE A 9 12.62 5.98 5.40
CA ILE A 9 11.49 6.86 5.74
C ILE A 9 10.84 7.45 4.47
N ASN A 10 11.65 7.77 3.47
CA ASN A 10 11.19 8.40 2.22
C ASN A 10 10.97 7.42 1.07
N ARG A 11 11.00 6.11 1.34
CA ARG A 11 10.88 5.07 0.32
C ARG A 11 9.47 5.05 -0.26
N THR A 12 9.37 5.02 -1.59
CA THR A 12 8.09 5.00 -2.32
C THR A 12 8.08 3.95 -3.42
N ILE A 13 6.89 3.41 -3.68
CA ILE A 13 6.57 2.61 -4.84
C ILE A 13 5.68 3.43 -5.79
N ASP A 14 6.01 3.40 -7.08
CA ASP A 14 5.32 4.18 -8.10
C ASP A 14 4.20 3.34 -8.75
N PHE A 15 2.97 3.84 -8.71
CA PHE A 15 1.83 3.28 -9.43
C PHE A 15 1.36 4.23 -10.54
N LYS A 16 0.95 3.65 -11.68
CA LYS A 16 0.19 4.38 -12.71
C LYS A 16 -1.28 3.97 -12.63
N ILE A 17 -2.13 4.82 -12.08
CA ILE A 17 -3.56 4.55 -11.88
C ILE A 17 -4.36 5.58 -12.65
N ASN A 18 -5.24 5.13 -13.56
CA ASN A 18 -6.06 6.00 -14.42
C ASN A 18 -5.24 7.11 -15.14
N GLY A 19 -4.04 6.73 -15.61
CA GLY A 19 -3.13 7.64 -16.31
C GLY A 19 -2.30 8.57 -15.41
N LYS A 20 -2.57 8.61 -14.10
CA LYS A 20 -1.81 9.42 -13.12
C LYS A 20 -0.72 8.60 -12.46
N MET A 21 0.45 9.21 -12.27
CA MET A 21 1.52 8.64 -11.46
C MET A 21 1.29 8.96 -9.99
N VAL A 22 1.37 7.95 -9.13
CA VAL A 22 1.17 8.08 -7.68
C VAL A 22 2.32 7.38 -6.96
N LYS A 23 3.03 8.15 -6.14
CA LYS A 23 4.19 7.70 -5.34
C LYS A 23 3.72 7.34 -3.93
N VAL A 24 3.47 6.07 -3.69
CA VAL A 24 2.92 5.57 -2.42
C VAL A 24 4.06 5.22 -1.49
N GLN A 25 4.01 5.72 -0.27
CA GLN A 25 5.01 5.42 0.75
C GLN A 25 4.81 4.01 1.29
N GLU A 26 5.90 3.44 1.79
CA GLU A 26 5.87 2.21 2.55
C GLU A 26 4.91 2.27 3.76
N LEU A 27 4.40 1.10 4.14
CA LEU A 27 3.48 0.96 5.28
C LEU A 27 4.16 1.39 6.59
N THR A 28 3.41 2.12 7.42
CA THR A 28 3.80 2.30 8.82
C THR A 28 3.55 1.02 9.60
N PRO A 29 4.17 0.83 10.78
CA PRO A 29 3.85 -0.29 11.66
C PRO A 29 2.36 -0.39 12.01
N SER A 30 1.67 0.75 12.17
CA SER A 30 0.24 0.79 12.44
C SER A 30 -0.60 0.27 11.27
N LEU A 31 -0.23 0.60 10.03
CA LEU A 31 -0.93 0.11 8.84
C LEU A 31 -0.58 -1.35 8.55
N PHE A 32 0.67 -1.76 8.82
CA PHE A 32 1.08 -3.15 8.71
C PHE A 32 0.36 -4.06 9.71
N LYS A 33 0.04 -3.55 10.92
CA LYS A 33 -0.83 -4.27 11.86
C LYS A 33 -2.20 -4.55 11.24
N LYS A 34 -2.81 -3.59 10.55
CA LYS A 34 -4.10 -3.76 9.85
C LYS A 34 -4.00 -4.80 8.72
N VAL A 35 -2.86 -4.89 8.04
CA VAL A 35 -2.59 -5.97 7.08
C VAL A 35 -2.67 -7.34 7.77
N SER A 36 -2.02 -7.50 8.91
CA SER A 36 -2.08 -8.78 9.66
C SER A 36 -3.50 -9.12 10.12
N GLU A 37 -4.28 -8.14 10.59
CA GLU A 37 -5.68 -8.33 10.97
C GLU A 37 -6.56 -8.72 9.77
N TYR A 38 -6.31 -8.10 8.61
CA TYR A 38 -6.98 -8.45 7.36
C TYR A 38 -6.62 -9.88 6.91
N GLU A 39 -5.34 -10.27 6.93
CA GLU A 39 -4.89 -11.62 6.53
C GLU A 39 -5.42 -12.73 7.43
N MET A 40 -5.82 -12.41 8.67
CA MET A 40 -6.48 -13.32 9.61
C MET A 40 -8.01 -13.31 9.50
N THR A 41 -8.60 -12.48 8.63
CA THR A 41 -10.06 -12.43 8.47
C THR A 41 -10.56 -13.64 7.68
N GLU A 42 -11.46 -14.41 8.28
CA GLU A 42 -12.06 -15.60 7.66
C GLU A 42 -13.46 -15.37 7.09
N ASP A 43 -14.16 -14.29 7.49
CA ASP A 43 -15.52 -14.00 7.02
C ASP A 43 -15.49 -13.50 5.55
N PRO A 44 -16.01 -14.28 4.58
CA PRO A 44 -16.00 -13.90 3.17
C PRO A 44 -16.77 -12.60 2.88
N LYS A 45 -17.72 -12.22 3.74
CA LYS A 45 -18.48 -10.98 3.59
C LYS A 45 -17.65 -9.74 3.95
N GLU A 46 -16.65 -9.90 4.81
CA GLU A 46 -15.80 -8.81 5.27
C GLU A 46 -14.49 -8.70 4.50
N ILE A 47 -14.01 -9.79 3.89
CA ILE A 47 -12.73 -9.81 3.18
C ILE A 47 -12.68 -8.71 2.11
N TYR A 48 -13.73 -8.59 1.29
CA TYR A 48 -13.74 -7.60 0.20
C TYR A 48 -13.76 -6.17 0.71
N SER A 49 -14.65 -5.82 1.65
CA SER A 49 -14.73 -4.46 2.18
C SER A 49 -13.46 -4.06 2.91
N LYS A 50 -12.91 -4.95 3.76
CA LYS A 50 -11.65 -4.70 4.47
C LYS A 50 -10.47 -4.52 3.53
N GLN A 51 -10.41 -5.28 2.43
CA GLN A 51 -9.34 -5.12 1.45
C GLN A 51 -9.42 -3.74 0.77
N VAL A 52 -10.62 -3.31 0.39
CA VAL A 52 -10.83 -2.00 -0.25
C VAL A 52 -10.45 -0.88 0.72
N ASP A 53 -10.95 -0.90 1.95
CA ASP A 53 -10.62 0.09 2.98
C ASP A 53 -9.11 0.17 3.22
N LEU A 54 -8.46 -0.99 3.30
CA LEU A 54 -7.02 -1.08 3.50
C LEU A 54 -6.25 -0.51 2.29
N VAL A 55 -6.67 -0.83 1.06
CA VAL A 55 -6.07 -0.28 -0.16
C VAL A 55 -6.25 1.24 -0.24
N VAL A 56 -7.41 1.77 0.15
CA VAL A 56 -7.65 3.22 0.23
C VAL A 56 -6.66 3.87 1.20
N GLU A 57 -6.51 3.33 2.41
CA GLU A 57 -5.59 3.87 3.41
C GLU A 57 -4.13 3.79 2.95
N MET A 58 -3.75 2.68 2.31
CA MET A 58 -2.43 2.50 1.69
C MET A 58 -2.15 3.53 0.60
N LEU A 59 -3.06 3.69 -0.37
CA LEU A 59 -2.88 4.62 -1.49
C LEU A 59 -2.88 6.07 -1.01
N ASN A 60 -3.69 6.42 -0.02
CA ASN A 60 -3.73 7.77 0.56
C ASN A 60 -2.46 8.13 1.34
N ARG A 61 -1.61 7.16 1.64
CA ARG A 61 -0.25 7.39 2.11
C ARG A 61 0.71 7.64 0.93
N ASN A 62 0.49 8.72 0.18
CA ASN A 62 1.32 9.09 -0.97
C ASN A 62 1.91 10.49 -0.87
N THR A 63 2.99 10.73 -1.61
CA THR A 63 3.65 12.04 -1.73
C THR A 63 3.21 12.82 -2.98
N SER A 64 2.22 12.31 -3.72
CA SER A 64 1.72 12.89 -4.98
C SER A 64 0.50 13.78 -4.80
N SER A 65 0.07 14.02 -3.55
CA SER A 65 -1.12 14.82 -3.20
C SER A 65 -2.39 14.33 -3.91
N VAL A 66 -2.48 13.03 -4.18
CA VAL A 66 -3.69 12.39 -4.72
C VAL A 66 -4.47 11.80 -3.55
N SER A 67 -5.79 11.99 -3.55
CA SER A 67 -6.69 11.33 -2.60
C SER A 67 -7.56 10.33 -3.34
N PHE A 68 -7.78 9.19 -2.70
CA PHE A 68 -8.62 8.11 -3.17
C PHE A 68 -9.77 7.89 -2.20
N THR A 69 -10.96 7.63 -2.72
CA THR A 69 -12.12 7.22 -1.91
C THR A 69 -12.43 5.73 -2.09
N VAL A 70 -13.21 5.17 -1.17
CA VAL A 70 -13.70 3.78 -1.28
C VAL A 70 -14.43 3.57 -2.61
N GLU A 71 -15.32 4.50 -2.98
CA GLU A 71 -16.13 4.39 -4.20
C GLU A 71 -15.30 4.46 -5.47
N GLU A 72 -14.13 5.11 -5.45
CA GLU A 72 -13.19 5.12 -6.56
C GLU A 72 -12.47 3.78 -6.70
N ILE A 73 -12.07 3.18 -5.57
CA ILE A 73 -11.36 1.89 -5.55
C ILE A 73 -12.31 0.74 -5.90
N GLU A 74 -13.55 0.76 -5.45
CA GLU A 74 -14.57 -0.25 -5.80
C GLU A 74 -14.91 -0.29 -7.30
N LYS A 75 -14.64 0.80 -8.04
CA LYS A 75 -14.81 0.85 -9.50
C LYS A 75 -13.64 0.26 -10.27
N LEU A 76 -12.52 -0.03 -9.61
CA LEU A 76 -11.37 -0.68 -10.24
C LEU A 76 -11.61 -2.18 -10.38
N PRO A 77 -11.03 -2.83 -11.41
CA PRO A 77 -11.02 -4.28 -11.47
C PRO A 77 -10.37 -4.89 -10.21
N GLN A 78 -10.94 -5.96 -9.66
CA GLN A 78 -10.40 -6.64 -8.47
C GLN A 78 -8.92 -7.03 -8.62
N SER A 79 -8.47 -7.37 -9.83
CA SER A 79 -7.07 -7.67 -10.12
C SER A 79 -6.14 -6.47 -9.89
N VAL A 80 -6.62 -5.24 -10.11
CA VAL A 80 -5.89 -4.00 -9.83
C VAL A 80 -5.81 -3.79 -8.32
N VAL A 81 -6.92 -3.95 -7.59
CA VAL A 81 -6.96 -3.86 -6.11
C VAL A 81 -5.98 -4.85 -5.49
N ASN A 82 -6.03 -6.12 -5.93
CA ASN A 82 -5.10 -7.17 -5.51
C ASN A 82 -3.64 -6.81 -5.82
N LYS A 83 -3.36 -6.27 -7.01
CA LYS A 83 -2.00 -5.92 -7.40
C LYS A 83 -1.45 -4.79 -6.53
N ILE A 84 -2.25 -3.77 -6.22
CA ILE A 84 -1.87 -2.66 -5.34
C ILE A 84 -1.57 -3.21 -3.95
N TYR A 85 -2.49 -3.97 -3.36
CA TYR A 85 -2.33 -4.59 -2.04
C TYR A 85 -1.03 -5.39 -1.95
N ILE A 86 -0.84 -6.37 -2.84
CA ILE A 86 0.34 -7.25 -2.82
C ILE A 86 1.62 -6.43 -3.00
N SER A 87 1.64 -5.51 -3.96
CA SER A 87 2.84 -4.72 -4.25
C SER A 87 3.29 -3.87 -3.06
N ILE A 88 2.36 -3.23 -2.32
CA ILE A 88 2.71 -2.40 -1.17
C ILE A 88 3.16 -3.26 0.02
N VAL A 89 2.47 -4.38 0.28
CA VAL A 89 2.84 -5.32 1.36
C VAL A 89 4.20 -5.96 1.09
N SER A 90 4.46 -6.40 -0.15
CA SER A 90 5.75 -6.96 -0.55
C SER A 90 6.86 -5.92 -0.44
N PHE A 91 6.63 -4.71 -0.96
CA PHE A 91 7.60 -3.61 -0.88
C PHE A 91 8.03 -3.33 0.55
N THR A 92 7.11 -3.35 1.52
CA THR A 92 7.42 -3.16 2.94
C THR A 92 8.35 -4.24 3.52
N LYS A 93 8.31 -5.45 2.95
CA LYS A 93 9.17 -6.57 3.37
C LYS A 93 10.50 -6.61 2.62
N GLU A 94 10.65 -5.84 1.54
CA GLU A 94 11.86 -5.83 0.73
C GLU A 94 12.99 -5.08 1.45
N PRO A 95 14.18 -5.70 1.60
CA PRO A 95 15.34 -4.99 2.09
C PRO A 95 15.71 -3.86 1.12
N LEU A 96 16.34 -2.79 1.62
CA LEU A 96 17.04 -1.89 0.72
C LEU A 96 18.19 -2.68 0.09
N ASN A 97 18.18 -2.80 -1.24
CA ASN A 97 19.37 -3.21 -1.98
C ASN A 97 20.36 -2.03 -1.94
N ASP A 98 21.05 -1.86 -0.82
CA ASP A 98 22.22 -0.99 -0.70
C ASP A 98 23.46 -1.90 -0.81
N PRO A 99 24.18 -1.93 -1.94
CA PRO A 99 25.39 -2.74 -2.10
C PRO A 99 26.62 -2.16 -1.36
N ASN A 100 26.43 -1.19 -0.44
CA ASN A 100 27.52 -0.49 0.27
C ASN A 100 27.32 -0.50 1.79
#